data_AF-A0A4Q7UKH6-F1
#
_entry.id   AF-A0A4Q7UKH6-F1
#
_cell.length_a   1.000
_cell.length_b   1.000
_cell.length_c   1.000
_cell.angle_alpha   90.00
_cell.angle_beta   90.00
_cell.angle_gamma   90.00
#
_symmetry.space_group_name_H-M   'P 1'
#
loop_
_entity.id
_entity.type
_entity.pdbx_description
1 polymer ?
#
loop_
_entity_poly.entity_id
_entity_poly.type
_entity_poly.pdbx_seq_one_letter_code
_entity_poly.pdbx_strand_id
1 'polypeptide(L)'
;MNPTQNQPTIPGALADLTPADILRCAARYLEIRGWTQGSYYDCTTETAFPPACVTGAIGMAVYGDRMAVLLGETAECDSTFRHLADYLWRDGRTPEHNYYGALCSSDREIVADFNDHAGHTLADVLDIVRDAADDYDWTHATEDDLETYADACVWAEKHPTRAGFLAWRAAR
;
A
#
# COMPACT_ATOMS: atom_id res chain seq x y z
N MET A 1 -19.41 -15.96 -37.80
CA MET A 1 -19.83 -15.57 -36.44
C MET A 1 -18.57 -15.49 -35.60
N ASN A 2 -18.15 -14.30 -35.20
CA ASN A 2 -17.09 -14.13 -34.19
C ASN A 2 -17.79 -14.11 -32.83
N PRO A 3 -17.44 -15.01 -31.89
CA PRO A 3 -17.94 -14.89 -30.53
C PRO A 3 -17.18 -13.75 -29.84
N THR A 4 -17.87 -12.64 -29.58
CA THR A 4 -17.43 -11.61 -28.63
C THR A 4 -17.71 -12.12 -27.23
N GLN A 5 -16.74 -12.81 -26.65
CA GLN A 5 -16.79 -13.17 -25.24
C GLN A 5 -16.34 -11.93 -24.45
N ASN A 6 -17.30 -11.06 -24.12
CA ASN A 6 -17.07 -10.02 -23.12
C ASN A 6 -16.92 -10.75 -21.78
N GLN A 7 -15.68 -10.96 -21.32
CA GLN A 7 -15.48 -11.41 -19.94
C GLN A 7 -16.07 -10.33 -19.02
N PRO A 8 -16.98 -10.69 -18.10
CA PRO A 8 -17.39 -9.77 -17.07
C PRO A 8 -16.14 -9.42 -16.26
N THR A 9 -15.79 -8.14 -16.21
CA THR A 9 -14.86 -7.61 -15.21
C THR A 9 -15.47 -7.95 -13.85
N ILE A 10 -14.83 -8.85 -13.10
CA ILE A 10 -15.23 -9.18 -11.74
C ILE A 10 -14.47 -8.19 -10.86
N PRO A 11 -15.13 -7.17 -10.27
CA PRO A 11 -14.46 -6.25 -9.36
C PRO A 11 -13.81 -7.04 -8.23
N GLY A 12 -12.52 -6.84 -8.00
CA GLY A 12 -11.76 -7.53 -6.96
C GLY A 12 -11.03 -8.79 -7.44
N ALA A 13 -10.86 -8.97 -8.76
CA ALA A 13 -9.80 -9.87 -9.26
C ALA A 13 -8.43 -9.31 -8.84
N LEU A 14 -7.40 -10.17 -8.71
CA LEU A 14 -6.03 -9.76 -8.38
C LEU A 14 -5.48 -8.63 -9.28
N ALA A 15 -5.99 -8.52 -10.51
CA ALA A 15 -5.64 -7.48 -11.48
C ALA A 15 -6.27 -6.10 -11.20
N ASP A 16 -7.23 -6.00 -10.28
CA ASP A 16 -7.91 -4.76 -9.91
C ASP A 16 -7.40 -4.18 -8.58
N LEU A 17 -6.40 -4.80 -7.96
CA LEU A 17 -5.87 -4.34 -6.68
C LEU A 17 -5.15 -3.02 -6.85
N THR A 18 -5.63 -2.00 -6.15
CA THR A 18 -4.97 -0.69 -6.12
C THR A 18 -3.81 -0.69 -5.13
N PRO A 19 -2.86 0.26 -5.25
CA PRO A 19 -1.89 0.53 -4.20
C PRO A 19 -2.51 0.69 -2.80
N ALA A 20 -3.69 1.30 -2.68
CA ALA A 20 -4.38 1.41 -1.39
C ALA A 20 -4.75 0.05 -0.80
N ASP A 21 -5.28 -0.86 -1.62
CA ASP A 21 -5.65 -2.22 -1.19
C ASP A 21 -4.42 -3.01 -0.74
N ILE A 22 -3.34 -2.94 -1.52
CA ILE A 22 -2.09 -3.63 -1.23
C ILE A 22 -1.46 -3.11 0.06
N LEU A 23 -1.43 -1.78 0.27
CA LEU A 23 -0.91 -1.18 1.51
C LEU A 23 -1.74 -1.57 2.73
N ARG A 24 -3.08 -1.61 2.62
CA ARG A 24 -3.95 -2.09 3.72
C ARG A 24 -3.71 -3.56 4.02
N CYS A 25 -3.56 -4.41 3.00
CA CYS A 25 -3.20 -5.81 3.17
C CYS A 25 -1.82 -5.98 3.81
N ALA A 26 -0.83 -5.16 3.41
CA ALA A 26 0.51 -5.16 3.99
C ALA A 26 0.49 -4.74 5.46
N ALA A 27 -0.21 -3.65 5.81
CA ALA A 27 -0.40 -3.22 7.20
C ALA A 27 -1.07 -4.34 8.03
N ARG A 28 -2.12 -4.98 7.49
CA ARG A 28 -2.79 -6.10 8.15
C ARG A 28 -1.88 -7.30 8.33
N TYR A 29 -1.01 -7.58 7.36
CA TYR A 29 -0.01 -8.65 7.45
C TYR A 29 0.95 -8.37 8.62
N LEU A 30 1.51 -7.16 8.69
CA LEU A 30 2.43 -6.75 9.77
C LEU A 30 1.78 -6.86 11.15
N GLU A 31 0.50 -6.49 11.28
CA GLU A 31 -0.25 -6.64 12.54
C GLU A 31 -0.40 -8.09 12.99
N ILE A 32 -0.73 -9.00 12.07
CA ILE A 32 -1.04 -10.39 12.40
C ILE A 32 0.24 -11.23 12.53
N ARG A 33 1.22 -11.00 11.63
CA ARG A 33 2.40 -11.85 11.48
C ARG A 33 3.64 -11.29 12.19
N GLY A 34 3.61 -10.01 12.55
CA GLY A 34 4.72 -9.32 13.17
C GLY A 34 5.58 -8.56 12.17
N TRP A 35 6.30 -7.58 12.70
CA TRP A 35 7.15 -6.67 11.96
C TRP A 35 8.61 -6.85 12.31
N THR A 36 9.47 -6.77 11.30
CA THR A 36 10.92 -6.88 11.43
C THR A 36 11.65 -5.75 10.73
N GLN A 37 12.87 -5.50 11.20
CA GLN A 37 13.81 -4.54 10.61
C GLN A 37 15.06 -5.26 10.10
N GLY A 38 15.66 -4.75 9.03
CA GLY A 38 16.90 -5.24 8.43
C GLY A 38 16.76 -6.52 7.59
N SER A 39 15.56 -7.11 7.51
CA SER A 39 15.29 -8.29 6.68
C SER A 39 13.85 -8.28 6.14
N TYR A 40 13.67 -8.77 4.91
CA TYR A 40 12.35 -8.86 4.29
C TYR A 40 11.42 -9.83 5.01
N TYR A 41 11.96 -10.96 5.46
CA TYR A 41 11.25 -12.00 6.18
C TYR A 41 12.12 -12.55 7.31
N ASP A 42 11.51 -12.86 8.44
CA ASP A 42 12.15 -13.65 9.49
C ASP A 42 12.18 -15.14 9.10
N CYS A 43 13.25 -15.51 8.39
CA CYS A 43 13.51 -16.88 7.96
C CYS A 43 13.94 -17.82 9.10
N THR A 44 14.07 -17.34 10.35
CA THR A 44 14.30 -18.25 11.50
C THR A 44 13.04 -19.04 11.85
N THR A 45 11.89 -18.57 11.37
CA THR A 45 10.60 -19.25 11.52
C THR A 45 10.30 -20.06 10.25
N GLU A 46 10.12 -21.38 10.38
CA GLU A 46 9.72 -22.26 9.27
C GLU A 46 8.22 -22.16 8.96
N THR A 47 7.68 -20.93 8.90
CA THR A 47 6.25 -20.70 8.64
C THR A 47 6.04 -20.19 7.22
N ALA A 48 4.88 -20.52 6.65
CA ALA A 48 4.50 -20.01 5.32
C ALA A 48 4.23 -18.49 5.32
N PHE A 49 3.99 -17.90 6.50
CA PHE A 49 3.66 -16.48 6.67
C PHE A 49 4.51 -15.90 7.81
N PRO A 50 5.83 -15.73 7.60
CA PRO A 50 6.74 -15.25 8.63
C PRO A 50 6.54 -13.76 8.93
N PRO A 51 6.97 -13.27 10.11
CA PRO A 51 7.17 -11.84 10.32
C PRO A 51 7.97 -11.19 9.18
N ALA A 52 7.67 -9.94 8.85
CA ALA A 52 8.25 -9.27 7.68
C ALA A 52 8.53 -7.78 7.93
N CYS A 53 9.37 -7.18 7.09
CA CYS A 53 9.42 -5.73 6.96
C CYS A 53 8.30 -5.22 6.03
N VAL A 54 8.15 -3.90 5.88
CA VAL A 54 7.17 -3.29 4.94
C VAL A 54 7.32 -3.83 3.52
N THR A 55 8.54 -3.91 2.97
CA THR A 55 8.81 -4.46 1.63
C THR A 55 8.33 -5.91 1.50
N GLY A 56 8.64 -6.75 2.50
CA GLY A 56 8.20 -8.15 2.53
C GLY A 56 6.67 -8.27 2.65
N ALA A 57 6.03 -7.41 3.44
CA ALA A 57 4.59 -7.39 3.63
C ALA A 57 3.84 -6.95 2.36
N ILE A 58 4.34 -5.94 1.63
CA ILE A 58 3.83 -5.56 0.31
C ILE A 58 3.93 -6.75 -0.64
N GLY A 59 5.08 -7.42 -0.65
CA GLY A 59 5.26 -8.66 -1.39
C GLY A 59 4.23 -9.73 -1.10
N MET A 60 3.96 -10.00 0.18
CA MET A 60 2.97 -10.98 0.58
C MET A 60 1.55 -10.57 0.16
N ALA A 61 1.24 -9.26 0.19
CA ALA A 61 -0.03 -8.73 -0.26
C ALA A 61 -0.24 -8.89 -1.77
N VAL A 62 0.82 -8.71 -2.58
CA VAL A 62 0.76 -8.86 -4.04
C VAL A 62 0.78 -10.32 -4.47
N TYR A 63 1.71 -11.11 -3.94
CA TYR A 63 2.06 -12.41 -4.49
C TYR A 63 1.54 -13.59 -3.66
N GLY A 64 1.27 -13.39 -2.37
CA GLY A 64 1.00 -14.47 -1.44
C GLY A 64 2.19 -15.42 -1.19
N ASP A 65 3.40 -15.08 -1.70
CA ASP A 65 4.61 -15.89 -1.60
C ASP A 65 5.85 -15.01 -1.34
N ARG A 66 6.70 -15.47 -0.42
CA ARG A 66 7.97 -14.85 -0.02
C ARG A 66 9.02 -14.78 -1.13
N MET A 67 8.99 -15.68 -2.11
CA MET A 67 10.02 -15.75 -3.16
C MET A 67 9.86 -14.70 -4.26
N ALA A 68 8.64 -14.21 -4.46
CA ALA A 68 8.33 -13.29 -5.55
C ALA A 68 8.94 -11.89 -5.35
N VAL A 69 9.12 -11.43 -4.10
CA VAL A 69 9.78 -10.14 -3.79
C VAL A 69 11.24 -10.10 -4.24
N LEU A 70 11.93 -11.25 -4.17
CA LEU A 70 13.35 -11.36 -4.52
C LEU A 70 13.59 -11.49 -6.02
N LEU A 71 12.55 -11.84 -6.79
CA LEU A 71 12.63 -12.07 -8.23
C LEU A 71 12.05 -10.91 -9.05
N GLY A 72 11.08 -10.16 -8.49
CA GLY A 72 10.37 -9.06 -9.18
C GLY A 72 9.64 -9.54 -10.46
N GLU A 73 8.73 -8.81 -11.12
CA GLU A 73 8.30 -7.41 -11.06
C GLU A 73 6.87 -7.39 -11.64
N THR A 74 5.85 -7.12 -10.84
CA THR A 74 4.52 -6.79 -11.38
C THR A 74 4.24 -5.31 -11.26
N ALA A 75 3.43 -4.77 -12.18
CA ALA A 75 3.09 -3.37 -12.23
C ALA A 75 2.41 -2.89 -10.93
N GLU A 76 1.62 -3.75 -10.30
CA GLU A 76 0.92 -3.48 -9.05
C GLU A 76 1.91 -3.33 -7.89
N CYS A 77 2.92 -4.20 -7.82
CA CYS A 77 3.99 -4.11 -6.82
C CYS A 77 4.78 -2.80 -6.98
N ASP A 78 5.22 -2.49 -8.20
CA ASP A 78 6.01 -1.29 -8.47
C ASP A 78 5.22 0.01 -8.26
N SER A 79 3.95 0.04 -8.68
CA SER A 79 3.08 1.19 -8.42
C SER A 79 2.83 1.41 -6.93
N THR A 80 2.75 0.33 -6.14
CA THR A 80 2.60 0.41 -4.69
C THR A 80 3.86 0.97 -4.01
N PHE A 81 5.04 0.47 -4.38
CA PHE A 81 6.30 1.01 -3.85
C PHE A 81 6.47 2.47 -4.20
N ARG A 82 6.21 2.84 -5.46
CA ARG A 82 6.29 4.22 -5.92
C ARG A 82 5.37 5.15 -5.16
N HIS A 83 4.10 4.76 -4.99
CA HIS A 83 3.16 5.58 -4.22
C HIS A 83 3.58 5.76 -2.76
N LEU A 84 4.02 4.70 -2.09
CA LEU A 84 4.48 4.80 -0.71
C LEU A 84 5.76 5.65 -0.60
N ALA A 85 6.71 5.50 -1.52
CA ALA A 85 7.92 6.31 -1.56
C ALA A 85 7.61 7.80 -1.78
N ASP A 86 6.72 8.12 -2.73
CA ASP A 86 6.24 9.48 -2.99
C ASP A 86 5.54 10.07 -1.75
N TYR A 87 4.71 9.28 -1.07
CA TYR A 87 4.07 9.69 0.18
C TYR A 87 5.10 10.02 1.27
N LEU A 88 6.06 9.12 1.51
CA LEU A 88 7.14 9.31 2.49
C LEU A 88 8.00 10.54 2.19
N TRP A 89 8.25 10.81 0.90
CA TRP A 89 8.97 12.01 0.48
C TRP A 89 8.21 13.29 0.84
N ARG A 90 6.90 13.34 0.52
CA ARG A 90 6.05 14.49 0.85
C ARG A 90 5.85 14.68 2.36
N ASP A 91 5.80 13.59 3.12
CA ASP A 91 5.67 13.62 4.58
C ASP A 91 6.98 13.99 5.30
N GLY A 92 8.10 14.10 4.56
CA GLY A 92 9.40 14.49 5.12
C GLY A 92 10.08 13.37 5.93
N ARG A 93 9.67 12.10 5.71
CA ARG A 93 10.23 10.92 6.39
C ARG A 93 11.29 10.19 5.57
N THR A 94 11.67 10.75 4.43
CA THR A 94 12.80 10.27 3.66
C THR A 94 14.09 10.76 4.32
N PRO A 95 15.00 9.86 4.72
CA PRO A 95 16.29 10.30 5.24
C PRO A 95 17.04 11.12 4.18
N GLU A 96 17.73 12.17 4.61
CA GLU A 96 18.68 12.93 3.79
C GLU A 96 19.91 12.06 3.48
N HIS A 97 19.75 10.94 2.80
CA HIS A 97 20.87 10.11 2.41
C HIS A 97 21.56 10.74 1.19
N ASN A 98 22.70 11.36 1.44
CA ASN A 98 23.67 11.71 0.41
C ASN A 98 24.38 10.43 -0.07
N TYR A 99 23.68 9.62 -0.86
CA TYR A 99 24.24 8.45 -1.54
C TYR A 99 25.25 8.91 -2.58
N TYR A 100 26.50 9.16 -2.18
CA TYR A 100 27.71 9.26 -3.01
C TYR A 100 27.49 9.74 -4.47
N GLY A 101 26.85 10.89 -4.69
CA GLY A 101 26.69 11.50 -6.01
C GLY A 101 25.69 10.82 -6.98
N ALA A 102 24.91 9.83 -6.54
CA ALA A 102 23.76 9.31 -7.27
C ALA A 102 22.48 9.87 -6.64
N LEU A 103 21.86 10.84 -7.30
CA LEU A 103 20.66 11.56 -6.83
C LEU A 103 19.37 10.71 -6.77
N CYS A 104 19.46 9.38 -6.82
CA CYS A 104 18.29 8.51 -6.99
C CYS A 104 18.38 7.28 -6.08
N SER A 105 17.80 7.36 -4.89
CA SER A 105 17.35 6.16 -4.17
C SER A 105 16.15 5.58 -4.92
N SER A 106 16.11 4.27 -5.12
CA SER A 106 14.93 3.60 -5.68
C SER A 106 13.76 3.65 -4.69
N ASP A 107 12.52 3.56 -5.19
CA ASP A 107 11.32 3.54 -4.35
C ASP A 107 11.38 2.46 -3.25
N ARG A 108 11.99 1.31 -3.57
CA ARG A 108 12.19 0.20 -2.63
C ARG A 108 13.21 0.52 -1.55
N GLU A 109 14.30 1.21 -1.89
CA GLU A 109 15.30 1.66 -0.90
C GLU A 109 14.71 2.70 0.04
N ILE A 110 13.92 3.65 -0.49
CA ILE A 110 13.21 4.64 0.33
C ILE A 110 12.31 3.95 1.36
N VAL A 111 11.53 2.96 0.93
CA VAL A 111 10.64 2.20 1.82
C VAL A 111 11.42 1.34 2.82
N ALA A 112 12.55 0.73 2.40
CA ALA A 112 13.41 -0.04 3.28
C ALA A 112 14.06 0.84 4.36
N ASP A 113 14.57 2.01 3.99
CA ASP A 113 15.16 2.99 4.92
C ASP A 113 14.13 3.49 5.94
N PHE A 114 12.92 3.79 5.48
CA PHE A 114 11.81 4.14 6.37
C PHE A 114 11.51 3.01 7.38
N ASN A 115 11.43 1.76 6.90
CA ASN A 115 11.18 0.60 7.75
C ASN A 115 12.29 0.41 8.79
N ASP A 116 13.54 0.54 8.36
CA ASP A 116 14.72 0.22 9.19
C ASP A 116 15.17 1.39 10.07
N HIS A 117 14.44 2.50 10.06
CA HIS A 117 14.70 3.61 10.95
C HIS A 117 14.55 3.17 12.43
N ALA A 118 15.64 3.25 13.19
CA ALA A 118 15.71 2.73 14.56
C ALA A 118 14.74 3.39 15.55
N GLY A 119 14.23 4.58 15.22
CA GLY A 119 13.25 5.30 16.03
C GLY A 119 11.79 4.89 15.79
N HIS A 120 11.48 4.13 14.74
CA HIS A 120 10.11 3.73 14.43
C HIS A 120 9.66 2.54 15.27
N THR A 121 8.39 2.56 15.65
CA THR A 121 7.68 1.41 16.20
C THR A 121 6.77 0.79 15.16
N LEU A 122 6.27 -0.44 15.41
CA LEU A 122 5.24 -1.04 14.57
C LEU A 122 4.02 -0.11 14.42
N ALA A 123 3.61 0.57 15.49
CA ALA A 123 2.46 1.48 15.42
C ALA A 123 2.70 2.63 14.44
N ASP A 124 3.87 3.26 14.51
CA ASP A 124 4.25 4.35 13.57
C ASP A 124 4.28 3.86 12.12
N VAL A 125 4.81 2.65 11.88
CA VAL A 125 4.85 2.03 10.56
C VAL A 125 3.44 1.76 10.04
N LEU A 126 2.56 1.19 10.87
CA LEU A 126 1.18 0.91 10.49
C LEU A 126 0.40 2.17 10.17
N ASP A 127 0.55 3.22 10.98
CA ASP A 127 -0.12 4.50 10.78
C ASP A 127 0.30 5.11 9.43
N ILE A 128 1.59 5.13 9.12
CA ILE A 128 2.08 5.66 7.84
C ILE A 128 1.64 4.83 6.63
N VAL A 129 1.71 3.50 6.71
CA VAL A 129 1.27 2.63 5.60
C VAL A 129 -0.24 2.81 5.34
N ARG A 130 -1.04 3.01 6.40
CA ARG A 130 -2.48 3.28 6.29
C ARG A 130 -2.77 4.68 5.76
N ASP A 131 -2.07 5.69 6.25
CA ASP A 131 -2.23 7.07 5.78
C ASP A 131 -1.83 7.19 4.30
N ALA A 132 -0.81 6.46 3.85
CA ALA A 132 -0.45 6.37 2.45
C ALA A 132 -1.56 5.71 1.60
N ALA A 133 -2.23 4.68 2.12
CA ALA A 133 -3.38 4.06 1.45
C ALA A 133 -4.56 5.04 1.35
N ASP A 134 -4.86 5.78 2.42
CA ASP A 134 -5.93 6.78 2.45
C ASP A 134 -5.60 7.99 1.56
N ASP A 135 -4.32 8.37 1.46
CA ASP A 135 -3.85 9.38 0.51
C ASP A 135 -4.03 8.93 -0.94
N TYR A 136 -3.76 7.66 -1.26
CA TYR A 136 -4.02 7.11 -2.59
C TYR A 136 -5.50 7.22 -2.95
N ASP A 137 -6.37 6.72 -2.07
CA ASP A 137 -7.83 6.73 -2.28
C ASP A 137 -8.39 8.14 -2.44
N TRP A 138 -7.82 9.12 -1.73
CA TRP A 138 -8.22 10.51 -1.86
C TRP A 138 -7.74 11.14 -3.18
N THR A 139 -6.48 10.93 -3.54
CA THR A 139 -5.86 11.55 -4.72
C THR A 139 -6.28 10.89 -6.04
N HIS A 140 -6.80 9.67 -5.98
CA HIS A 140 -7.29 8.88 -7.12
C HIS A 140 -8.80 8.63 -7.06
N ALA A 141 -9.55 9.39 -6.26
CA ALA A 141 -11.01 9.39 -6.32
C ALA A 141 -11.47 9.88 -7.69
N THR A 142 -12.33 9.11 -8.35
CA THR A 142 -12.95 9.52 -9.61
C THR A 142 -14.06 10.54 -9.36
N GLU A 143 -14.49 11.25 -10.41
CA GLU A 143 -15.65 12.14 -10.33
C GLU A 143 -16.89 11.37 -9.87
N ASP A 144 -17.13 10.19 -10.45
CA ASP A 144 -18.22 9.27 -10.06
C ASP A 144 -18.15 8.87 -8.57
N ASP A 145 -16.96 8.60 -8.02
CA ASP A 145 -16.80 8.30 -6.59
C ASP A 145 -17.22 9.49 -5.72
N LEU A 146 -16.78 10.70 -6.10
CA LEU A 146 -17.07 11.93 -5.37
C LEU A 146 -18.54 12.31 -5.46
N GLU A 147 -19.18 12.15 -6.63
CA GLU A 147 -20.62 12.38 -6.82
C GLU A 147 -21.44 11.38 -6.02
N THR A 148 -21.11 10.10 -6.08
CA THR A 148 -21.82 9.06 -5.31
C THR A 148 -21.70 9.32 -3.81
N TYR A 149 -20.53 9.73 -3.33
CA TYR A 149 -20.34 10.10 -1.93
C TYR A 149 -21.11 11.38 -1.55
N ALA A 150 -21.11 12.40 -2.42
CA ALA A 150 -21.86 13.64 -2.20
C ALA A 150 -23.36 13.35 -2.10
N ASP A 151 -23.91 12.53 -2.99
CA ASP A 151 -25.31 12.08 -2.94
C ASP A 151 -25.61 11.35 -1.62
N ALA A 152 -24.73 10.44 -1.20
CA ALA A 152 -24.88 9.74 0.08
C ALA A 152 -24.88 10.71 1.28
N CYS A 153 -24.09 11.79 1.22
CA CYS A 153 -24.08 12.84 2.24
C CYS A 153 -25.39 13.65 2.25
N VAL A 154 -25.91 14.01 1.08
CA VAL A 154 -27.18 14.73 0.94
C VAL A 154 -28.32 13.92 1.57
N TRP A 155 -28.40 12.62 1.25
CA TRP A 155 -29.41 11.72 1.85
C TRP A 155 -29.27 11.58 3.36
N ALA A 156 -28.06 11.71 3.89
CA ALA A 156 -27.77 11.66 5.32
C ALA A 156 -27.85 13.04 6.01
N GLU A 157 -28.24 14.11 5.30
CA GLU A 157 -28.25 15.50 5.78
C GLU A 157 -26.89 15.95 6.36
N LYS A 158 -25.79 15.51 5.74
CA LYS A 158 -24.42 15.82 6.14
C LYS A 158 -23.69 16.59 5.05
N HIS A 159 -22.68 17.37 5.46
CA HIS A 159 -21.72 17.96 4.53
C HIS A 159 -20.63 16.94 4.16
N PRO A 160 -20.25 16.84 2.88
CA PRO A 160 -19.15 15.97 2.46
C PRO A 160 -17.82 16.48 3.05
N THR A 161 -17.00 15.57 3.53
CA THR A 161 -15.65 15.85 4.06
C THR A 161 -14.67 14.80 3.58
N ARG A 162 -13.36 15.11 3.51
CA ARG A 162 -12.32 14.13 3.18
C ARG A 162 -12.37 12.92 4.10
N ALA A 163 -12.45 13.15 5.41
CA ALA A 163 -12.52 12.07 6.40
C ALA A 163 -13.79 11.20 6.21
N GLY A 164 -14.93 11.83 5.90
CA GLY A 164 -16.16 11.10 5.62
C GLY A 164 -16.10 10.31 4.31
N PHE A 165 -15.41 10.83 3.28
CA PHE A 165 -15.20 10.11 2.02
C PHE A 165 -14.36 8.84 2.25
N LEU A 166 -13.25 8.96 2.97
CA LEU A 166 -12.37 7.81 3.27
C LEU A 166 -13.12 6.75 4.10
N ALA A 167 -13.88 7.18 5.10
CA ALA A 167 -14.72 6.27 5.89
C ALA A 167 -15.81 5.58 5.05
N TRP A 168 -16.42 6.31 4.11
CA TRP A 168 -17.42 5.77 3.19
C TRP A 168 -16.80 4.75 2.22
N ARG A 169 -15.61 5.05 1.68
CA ARG A 169 -14.89 4.17 0.76
C ARG A 169 -14.44 2.89 1.43
N ALA A 170 -13.92 2.97 2.66
CA ALA A 170 -13.49 1.81 3.44
C ALA A 170 -14.63 0.87 3.87
N ALA A 171 -15.90 1.31 3.78
CA ALA A 171 -17.07 0.53 4.15
C ALA A 171 -17.71 -0.26 2.99
N ARG A 172 -17.18 -0.12 1.77
CA ARG A 172 -17.66 -0.78 0.55
C ARG A 172 -16.83 -2.02 0.23
#